data_AF-A0A2N5ZNI8-F1
#
_entry.id   AF-A0A2N5ZNI8-F1
#
_cell.length_a   1.000
_cell.length_b   1.000
_cell.length_c   1.000
_cell.angle_alpha   90.00
_cell.angle_beta   90.00
_cell.angle_gamma   90.00
#
_symmetry.space_group_name_H-M   'P 1'
#
loop_
_entity.id
_entity.type
_entity.pdbx_description
1 polymer ?
#
loop_
_entity_poly.entity_id
_entity_poly.type
_entity_poly.pdbx_seq_one_letter_code
_entity_poly.pdbx_strand_id
1 'polypeptide(L)'
;MNAFKKFLLQEVILIIVIVIFSLIVFQTILKSYYIPEFWMLLGVISVLTGFFHYSQLQIQEKQGSKFTNRFMMFSGIKMMIYLALITSYSFLNPSKAASFLISFFVLYILFTTFEIIHIINYIKKK
;
A
#
# COMPACT_ATOMS: atom_id res chain seq x y z
N MET A 1 13.11 -13.78 14.27
CA MET A 1 11.78 -13.42 13.75
C MET A 1 11.77 -13.66 12.25
N ASN A 2 10.85 -14.48 11.71
CA ASN A 2 10.73 -14.70 10.25
C ASN A 2 10.64 -13.35 9.54
N ALA A 3 11.30 -13.18 8.40
CA ALA A 3 11.34 -11.90 7.65
C ALA A 3 9.94 -11.30 7.45
N PHE A 4 8.95 -12.17 7.18
CA PHE A 4 7.54 -11.78 7.06
C PHE A 4 6.92 -11.26 8.37
N LYS A 5 7.19 -11.88 9.52
CA LYS A 5 6.67 -11.39 10.82
C LYS A 5 7.22 -10.00 11.16
N LYS A 6 8.50 -9.77 10.82
CA LYS A 6 9.12 -8.45 10.99
C LYS A 6 8.46 -7.41 10.10
N PHE A 7 8.22 -7.76 8.84
CA PHE A 7 7.53 -6.90 7.89
C PHE A 7 6.12 -6.53 8.38
N LEU A 8 5.31 -7.51 8.79
CA LEU A 8 3.95 -7.25 9.29
C LEU A 8 3.96 -6.33 10.52
N LEU A 9 4.91 -6.50 11.44
CA LEU A 9 5.03 -5.60 12.59
C LEU A 9 5.31 -4.16 12.13
N GLN A 10 6.19 -3.98 11.15
CA GLN A 10 6.54 -2.65 10.63
C GLN A 10 5.40 -2.04 9.80
N GLU A 11 4.63 -2.86 9.09
CA GLU A 11 3.42 -2.45 8.38
C GLU A 11 2.34 -1.99 9.36
N VAL A 12 2.12 -2.71 10.46
CA VAL A 12 1.19 -2.30 11.51
C VAL A 12 1.61 -0.97 12.15
N ILE A 13 2.91 -0.78 12.40
CA ILE A 13 3.44 0.49 12.89
C ILE A 13 3.15 1.61 11.88
N LEU A 14 3.38 1.38 10.58
CA LEU A 14 3.07 2.35 9.53
C LEU A 14 1.58 2.70 9.52
N ILE A 15 0.69 1.70 9.63
CA ILE A 15 -0.76 1.92 9.71
C ILE A 15 -1.10 2.79 10.92
N ILE A 16 -0.57 2.49 12.10
CA ILE A 16 -0.83 3.29 13.31
C ILE A 16 -0.38 4.74 13.11
N VAL A 17 0.80 4.97 12.53
CA VAL A 17 1.31 6.30 12.23
C VAL A 17 0.37 7.04 11.27
N ILE A 18 -0.08 6.38 10.19
CA ILE A 18 -1.01 6.95 9.22
C ILE A 18 -2.37 7.26 9.88
N VAL A 19 -2.87 6.39 10.75
CA VAL A 19 -4.14 6.60 11.48
C VAL A 19 -4.02 7.84 12.37
N ILE A 20 -2.97 7.93 13.19
CA ILE A 20 -2.78 9.09 14.09
C ILE A 20 -2.64 10.38 13.27
N PHE A 21 -1.82 10.36 12.21
CA PHE A 21 -1.60 11.53 11.37
C PHE A 21 -2.88 11.96 10.64
N SER A 22 -3.62 11.01 10.06
CA SER A 22 -4.87 11.29 9.36
C SER A 22 -5.95 11.83 10.30
N LEU A 23 -6.06 11.33 11.54
CA LEU A 23 -6.99 11.88 12.54
C LEU A 23 -6.68 13.35 12.84
N ILE A 24 -5.41 13.69 13.06
CA ILE A 24 -4.99 15.08 13.33
C ILE A 24 -5.32 15.97 12.13
N VAL A 25 -4.94 15.54 10.92
CA VAL A 25 -5.09 16.33 9.70
C VAL A 25 -6.57 16.54 9.32
N PHE A 26 -7.39 15.50 9.40
CA PHE A 26 -8.82 15.60 9.08
C PHE A 26 -9.63 16.32 10.14
N GLN A 27 -9.18 16.39 11.40
CA GLN A 27 -9.86 17.16 12.43
C GLN A 27 -9.48 18.66 12.44
N THR A 28 -8.30 19.01 11.90
CA THR A 28 -7.77 20.38 11.96
C THR A 28 -7.89 21.11 10.62
N ILE A 29 -7.14 20.66 9.61
CA ILE A 29 -6.88 21.42 8.36
C ILE A 29 -7.81 20.99 7.24
N LEU A 30 -8.07 19.68 7.11
CA LEU A 30 -8.75 19.09 5.94
C LEU A 30 -10.16 18.55 6.26
N LYS A 31 -10.84 19.14 7.25
CA LYS A 31 -12.17 18.68 7.70
C LYS A 31 -13.21 18.62 6.58
N SER A 32 -13.18 19.59 5.65
CA SER A 32 -14.09 19.63 4.49
C SER A 32 -13.80 18.56 3.42
N TYR A 33 -12.57 18.02 3.40
CA TYR A 33 -12.13 17.01 2.43
C TYR A 33 -12.15 15.59 3.01
N TYR A 34 -12.64 15.43 4.25
CA TYR A 34 -12.75 14.12 4.87
C TYR A 34 -13.74 13.24 4.11
N ILE A 35 -13.29 12.03 3.79
CA ILE A 35 -14.09 10.98 3.18
C ILE A 35 -14.07 9.75 4.11
N PRO A 36 -15.23 9.24 4.56
CA PRO A 36 -15.29 8.01 5.34
C PRO A 36 -14.61 6.80 4.67
N GLU A 37 -14.58 6.81 3.34
CA GLU A 37 -14.00 5.75 2.50
C GLU A 37 -12.47 5.68 2.58
N PHE A 38 -11.82 6.68 3.20
CA PHE A 38 -10.39 6.67 3.50
C PHE A 38 -9.97 5.43 4.32
N TRP A 39 -10.78 5.03 5.31
CA TRP A 39 -10.45 3.89 6.17
C TRP A 39 -10.51 2.57 5.42
N MET A 40 -11.50 2.43 4.53
CA MET A 40 -11.60 1.28 3.63
C MET A 40 -10.39 1.22 2.70
N LEU A 41 -10.00 2.37 2.13
CA LEU A 41 -8.85 2.49 1.25
C LEU A 41 -7.53 2.10 1.94
N LEU A 42 -7.32 2.57 3.18
CA LEU A 42 -6.18 2.19 4.01
C LEU A 42 -6.14 0.68 4.29
N GLY A 43 -7.29 0.08 4.59
CA GLY A 43 -7.41 -1.36 4.78
C GLY A 43 -7.08 -2.16 3.52
N VAL A 44 -7.63 -1.76 2.36
CA VAL A 44 -7.38 -2.46 1.10
C VAL A 44 -5.91 -2.36 0.68
N ILE A 45 -5.30 -1.17 0.77
CA ILE A 45 -3.90 -0.98 0.39
C ILE A 45 -2.96 -1.76 1.30
N SER A 46 -3.22 -1.78 2.62
CA SER A 46 -2.41 -2.57 3.56
C SER A 46 -2.53 -4.07 3.32
N VAL A 47 -3.76 -4.61 3.22
CA VAL A 47 -3.96 -6.05 2.93
C VAL A 47 -3.27 -6.47 1.64
N LEU A 48 -3.40 -5.67 0.58
CA LEU A 48 -2.68 -5.94 -0.67
C LEU A 48 -1.17 -5.92 -0.43
N THR A 49 -0.63 -4.89 0.21
CA THR A 49 0.81 -4.77 0.48
C THR A 49 1.37 -5.96 1.26
N GLY A 50 0.70 -6.38 2.33
CA GLY A 50 1.05 -7.60 3.07
C GLY A 50 1.02 -8.87 2.22
N PHE A 51 -0.04 -9.05 1.40
CA PHE A 51 -0.17 -10.20 0.52
C PHE A 51 0.95 -10.25 -0.55
N PHE A 52 1.25 -9.12 -1.19
CA PHE A 52 2.29 -9.05 -2.21
C PHE A 52 3.68 -9.28 -1.62
N HIS A 53 3.98 -8.69 -0.47
CA HIS A 53 5.25 -8.91 0.22
C HIS A 53 5.43 -10.37 0.63
N TYR A 54 4.38 -11.00 1.18
CA TYR A 54 4.39 -12.44 1.48
C TYR A 54 4.73 -13.28 0.25
N SER A 55 4.08 -13.00 -0.87
CA SER A 55 4.28 -13.72 -2.12
C SER A 55 5.72 -13.59 -2.65
N GLN A 56 6.31 -12.39 -2.52
CA GLN A 56 7.70 -12.13 -2.93
C GLN A 56 8.72 -12.85 -2.04
N LEU A 57 8.48 -12.94 -0.73
CA LEU A 57 9.35 -13.63 0.22
C LEU A 57 9.43 -15.16 0.00
N GLN A 58 8.45 -15.76 -0.68
CA GLN A 58 8.47 -17.18 -1.02
C GLN A 58 9.47 -17.54 -2.14
N ILE A 59 10.02 -16.55 -2.84
CA ILE A 59 10.95 -16.79 -3.94
C ILE A 59 12.35 -17.04 -3.36
N GLN A 60 12.93 -18.20 -3.70
CA GLN A 60 14.31 -18.51 -3.33
C GLN A 60 15.30 -17.73 -4.21
N GLU A 61 16.28 -17.07 -3.59
CA GLU A 61 17.23 -16.10 -4.18
C GLU A 61 18.09 -16.61 -5.32
N LYS A 62 18.27 -17.92 -5.46
CA LYS A 62 19.16 -18.51 -6.48
C LYS A 62 18.72 -18.23 -7.92
N GLN A 63 17.61 -17.54 -8.12
CA GLN A 63 17.00 -17.28 -9.42
C GLN A 63 16.59 -15.81 -9.53
N GLY A 64 17.57 -14.89 -9.46
CA GLY A 64 17.34 -13.44 -9.56
C GLY A 64 16.44 -13.02 -10.74
N SER A 65 16.51 -13.71 -11.88
CA SER A 65 15.59 -13.47 -13.00
C SER A 65 14.12 -13.80 -12.68
N LYS A 66 13.87 -14.85 -11.89
CA LYS A 66 12.52 -15.21 -11.43
C LYS A 66 12.00 -14.24 -10.37
N PHE A 67 12.89 -13.68 -9.54
CA PHE A 67 12.52 -12.61 -8.62
C PHE A 67 12.03 -11.38 -9.38
N THR A 68 12.81 -10.87 -10.34
CA THR A 68 12.45 -9.70 -11.15
C THR A 68 11.15 -9.91 -11.91
N ASN A 69 10.99 -11.04 -12.60
CA ASN A 69 9.77 -11.32 -13.37
C ASN A 69 8.53 -11.37 -12.47
N ARG A 70 8.62 -12.02 -11.31
CA ARG A 70 7.48 -12.14 -10.39
C ARG A 70 7.20 -10.82 -9.66
N PHE A 71 8.24 -10.06 -9.31
CA PHE A 71 8.09 -8.70 -8.80
C PHE A 71 7.35 -7.81 -9.80
N MET A 72 7.76 -7.81 -11.07
CA MET A 72 7.10 -7.05 -12.14
C MET A 72 5.65 -7.50 -12.35
N MET A 73 5.41 -8.82 -12.41
CA MET A 73 4.07 -9.38 -12.57
C MET A 73 3.13 -8.94 -11.43
N PHE A 74 3.57 -9.10 -10.18
CA PHE A 74 2.76 -8.69 -9.03
C PHE A 74 2.56 -7.19 -8.93
N SER A 75 3.58 -6.39 -9.25
CA SER A 75 3.44 -4.93 -9.30
C SER A 75 2.43 -4.51 -10.37
N GLY A 76 2.45 -5.16 -11.54
CA GLY A 76 1.48 -4.94 -12.60
C GLY A 76 0.06 -5.31 -12.18
N ILE A 77 -0.14 -6.47 -11.56
CA ILE A 77 -1.44 -6.89 -11.02
C ILE A 77 -1.93 -5.89 -9.96
N LYS A 78 -1.06 -5.46 -9.04
CA LYS A 78 -1.37 -4.44 -8.03
C LYS A 78 -1.84 -3.13 -8.68
N MET A 79 -1.14 -2.66 -9.71
CA MET A 79 -1.53 -1.47 -10.47
C MET A 79 -2.91 -1.63 -11.13
N MET A 80 -3.21 -2.80 -11.70
CA MET A 80 -4.52 -3.06 -12.31
C MET A 80 -5.65 -3.07 -11.27
N ILE A 81 -5.42 -3.67 -10.10
CA ILE A 81 -6.37 -3.65 -8.98
C ILE A 81 -6.62 -2.22 -8.52
N TYR A 82 -5.56 -1.42 -8.35
CA TYR A 82 -5.69 -0.02 -7.99
C TYR A 82 -6.43 0.79 -9.05
N LEU A 83 -6.12 0.60 -10.33
CA LEU A 83 -6.81 1.28 -11.42
C LEU A 83 -8.31 0.95 -11.43
N ALA A 84 -8.67 -0.32 -11.28
CA ALA A 84 -10.06 -0.74 -11.21
C ALA A 84 -10.77 -0.11 -10.00
N LEU A 85 -10.11 -0.09 -8.84
CA LEU A 85 -10.63 0.48 -7.60
C LEU A 85 -10.88 1.99 -7.72
N ILE A 86 -9.88 2.76 -8.16
CA ILE A 86 -10.00 4.22 -8.28
C ILE A 86 -11.02 4.61 -9.35
N THR A 87 -11.07 3.88 -10.46
CA THR A 87 -12.00 4.14 -11.55
C THR A 87 -13.43 3.86 -11.09
N SER A 88 -13.68 2.66 -10.56
CA SER A 88 -15.01 2.26 -10.08
C SER A 88 -15.53 3.23 -9.03
N TYR A 89 -14.70 3.61 -8.05
CA TYR A 89 -15.13 4.57 -7.02
C TYR A 89 -15.42 5.95 -7.59
N SER A 90 -14.55 6.47 -8.46
CA SER A 90 -14.68 7.82 -9.03
C SER A 90 -15.92 7.97 -9.92
N PHE A 91 -16.29 6.92 -10.66
CA PHE A 91 -17.51 6.90 -11.45
C PHE A 91 -18.79 6.84 -10.59
N LEU A 92 -18.77 6.09 -9.48
CA LEU A 92 -19.91 5.98 -8.58
C LEU A 92 -20.08 7.20 -7.67
N ASN A 93 -18.99 7.91 -7.33
CA ASN A 93 -19.00 9.07 -6.44
C ASN A 93 -18.23 10.27 -7.01
N PRO A 94 -18.67 10.88 -8.13
CA PRO A 94 -17.92 11.94 -8.80
C PRO A 94 -17.65 13.16 -7.90
N SER A 95 -18.59 13.49 -7.00
CA SER A 95 -18.46 14.62 -6.07
C SER A 95 -17.33 14.47 -5.05
N LYS A 96 -16.90 13.23 -4.76
CA LYS A 96 -15.81 12.91 -3.82
C LYS A 96 -14.55 12.40 -4.54
N ALA A 97 -14.59 12.26 -5.87
CA ALA A 97 -13.53 11.62 -6.65
C ALA A 97 -12.17 12.30 -6.45
N ALA A 98 -12.13 13.64 -6.41
CA ALA A 98 -10.88 14.37 -6.20
C ALA A 98 -10.25 14.06 -4.83
N SER A 99 -11.02 14.16 -3.73
CA SER A 99 -10.55 13.83 -2.37
C SER A 99 -10.12 12.36 -2.25
N PHE A 100 -10.83 11.46 -2.93
CA PHE A 100 -10.51 10.04 -2.96
C PHE A 100 -9.22 9.75 -3.71
N LEU A 101 -9.03 10.33 -4.89
CA LEU A 101 -7.81 10.18 -5.68
C LEU A 101 -6.59 10.71 -4.95
N ILE A 102 -6.69 11.87 -4.31
CA ILE A 102 -5.59 12.44 -3.51
C ILE A 102 -5.26 11.52 -2.33
N SER A 103 -6.27 11.07 -1.60
CA SER A 103 -6.10 10.12 -0.48
C SER A 103 -5.43 8.82 -0.93
N PHE A 104 -5.91 8.26 -2.05
CA PHE A 104 -5.33 7.08 -2.67
C PHE A 104 -3.87 7.31 -3.06
N PHE A 105 -3.57 8.42 -3.71
CA PHE A 105 -2.22 8.72 -4.17
C PHE A 105 -1.22 8.84 -3.02
N VAL A 106 -1.60 9.52 -1.93
CA VAL A 106 -0.76 9.65 -0.74
C VAL A 106 -0.50 8.28 -0.11
N LEU A 107 -1.55 7.48 0.11
CA LEU A 107 -1.41 6.14 0.67
C LEU A 107 -0.59 5.23 -0.25
N TYR A 108 -0.83 5.29 -1.55
CA TYR A 108 -0.08 4.54 -2.56
C TYR A 108 1.42 4.82 -2.46
N ILE A 109 1.83 6.09 -2.37
CA ILE A 109 3.25 6.46 -2.25
C ILE A 109 3.84 5.90 -0.94
N LEU A 110 3.14 6.07 0.19
CA LEU A 110 3.63 5.61 1.49
C LEU A 110 3.84 4.09 1.51
N PHE A 111 2.83 3.32 1.10
CA PHE A 111 2.90 1.86 1.11
C PHE A 111 3.86 1.31 0.05
N THR A 112 3.92 1.91 -1.15
CA THR A 112 4.85 1.47 -2.20
C THR A 112 6.29 1.73 -1.80
N THR A 113 6.58 2.91 -1.22
CA THR A 113 7.92 3.24 -0.73
C THR A 113 8.33 2.28 0.39
N PHE A 114 7.42 2.05 1.34
CA PHE A 114 7.63 1.08 2.41
C PHE A 114 7.95 -0.33 1.88
N GLU A 115 7.14 -0.83 0.95
CA GLU A 115 7.33 -2.15 0.33
C GLU A 115 8.70 -2.25 -0.37
N ILE A 116 9.05 -1.26 -1.21
CA ILE A 116 10.31 -1.25 -1.94
C ILE A 116 11.52 -1.21 -1.00
N ILE A 117 11.49 -0.37 0.04
CA ILE A 117 12.56 -0.32 1.05
C ILE A 117 12.75 -1.69 1.70
N HIS A 118 11.66 -2.36 2.05
CA HIS A 118 11.71 -3.69 2.66
C HIS A 118 12.26 -4.76 1.73
N ILE A 119 11.87 -4.73 0.46
CA ILE A 119 12.38 -5.63 -0.57
C ILE A 119 13.89 -5.42 -0.77
N ILE A 120 14.33 -4.17 -0.96
CA ILE A 120 15.75 -3.86 -1.16
C ILE A 120 16.56 -4.30 0.05
N ASN A 121 16.07 -4.03 1.26
CA ASN A 121 16.74 -4.44 2.50
C ASN A 121 16.79 -5.97 2.67
N TYR A 122 15.77 -6.69 2.19
CA TYR A 122 15.77 -8.14 2.19
C TYR A 122 16.85 -8.69 1.24
N ILE A 123 16.92 -8.15 0.01
CA ILE A 123 17.90 -8.54 -1.01
C ILE A 123 19.34 -8.21 -0.57
N LYS A 124 19.57 -7.06 0.09
CA LYS A 124 20.92 -6.64 0.53
C LYS A 124 21.45 -7.39 1.75
N LYS A 125 20.57 -7.96 2.60
CA LYS A 125 20.97 -8.59 3.87
C LYS A 125 21.37 -10.06 3.74
N LYS A 126 21.26 -10.62 2.55
CA LYS A 126 21.61 -11.99 2.22
C LYS A 126 22.56 -12.00 1.04
#